data_AF-D6SRC2-F1
#
_entry.id   AF-D6SRC2-F1
#
_cell.length_a   1.000
_cell.length_b   1.000
_cell.length_c   1.000
_cell.angle_alpha   90.00
_cell.angle_beta   90.00
_cell.angle_gamma   90.00
#
_symmetry.space_group_name_H-M   'P 1'
#
loop_
_entity.id
_entity.type
_entity.pdbx_description
1 polymer ?
#
loop_
_entity_poly.entity_id
_entity_poly.type
_entity_poly.pdbx_seq_one_letter_code
_entity_poly.pdbx_strand_id
1 'polypeptide(L)' 'MQFDLTLFLSALGLAFILESIPYFLFAERMPGILSTLAQQSPSNLRRLGFTGLVLGVLVIFLGQSF' A
#
# COMPACT_ATOMS: atom_id res chain seq x y z
N MET A 1 -8.05 -25.58 1.50
CA MET A 1 -8.00 -24.20 0.98
C MET A 1 -7.82 -24.28 -0.52
N GLN A 2 -8.87 -24.07 -1.31
CA GLN A 2 -8.74 -23.87 -2.75
C GLN A 2 -8.27 -22.44 -2.96
N PHE A 3 -7.06 -22.26 -3.47
CA PHE A 3 -6.55 -20.95 -3.78
C PHE A 3 -7.26 -20.44 -5.04
N ASP A 4 -8.10 -19.42 -4.88
CA ASP A 4 -8.74 -18.78 -6.03
C ASP A 4 -7.76 -17.77 -6.65
N LEU A 5 -7.11 -18.20 -7.72
CA LEU A 5 -6.16 -17.38 -8.46
C LEU A 5 -6.82 -16.13 -9.06
N THR A 6 -8.10 -16.20 -9.44
CA THR A 6 -8.84 -15.07 -10.01
C THR A 6 -9.02 -13.99 -8.95
N LEU A 7 -9.38 -14.39 -7.74
CA LEU A 7 -9.58 -13.49 -6.61
C LEU A 7 -8.25 -12.84 -6.19
N PHE A 8 -7.17 -13.63 -6.15
CA PHE A 8 -5.83 -13.12 -5.89
C PHE A 8 -5.36 -12.11 -6.94
N LEU A 9 -5.48 -12.44 -8.23
CA LEU A 9 -5.06 -11.55 -9.33
C LEU A 9 -5.91 -10.28 -9.37
N SER A 10 -7.20 -10.37 -9.06
CA SER A 10 -8.09 -9.20 -8.99
C SER A 10 -7.69 -8.27 -7.84
N ALA A 11 -7.43 -8.82 -6.66
CA ALA A 11 -6.96 -8.04 -5.50
C ALA A 11 -5.58 -7.40 -5.78
N LEU A 12 -4.67 -8.15 -6.41
CA LEU A 12 -3.35 -7.65 -6.81
C LEU A 12 -3.45 -6.53 -7.85
N GLY A 13 -4.33 -6.67 -8.85
CA GLY A 13 -4.60 -5.64 -9.84
C GLY A 13 -5.16 -4.37 -9.21
N LEU A 14 -6.12 -4.51 -8.28
CA LEU A 14 -6.67 -3.38 -7.55
C LEU A 14 -5.60 -2.66 -6.72
N ALA A 15 -4.69 -3.40 -6.06
CA ALA A 15 -3.58 -2.83 -5.32
C ALA A 15 -2.67 -1.99 -6.23
N PHE A 16 -2.35 -2.45 -7.44
CA PHE A 16 -1.56 -1.66 -8.39
C PHE A 16 -2.28 -0.39 -8.86
N ILE A 17 -3.58 -0.46 -9.12
CA ILE A 17 -4.37 0.72 -9.51
C ILE A 17 -4.34 1.75 -8.37
N LEU A 18 -4.63 1.32 -7.14
CA LEU A 18 -4.67 2.20 -5.97
C LEU A 18 -3.31 2.84 -5.69
N GLU A 19 -2.24 2.06 -5.76
CA GLU A 19 -0.88 2.58 -5.59
C GLU A 19 -0.49 3.56 -6.70
N SER A 20 -0.97 3.35 -7.93
CA SER A 20 -0.62 4.20 -9.09
C SER A 20 -1.37 5.53 -9.15
N ILE A 21 -2.56 5.64 -8.53
CA ILE A 21 -3.35 6.88 -8.52
C ILE A 21 -2.54 8.07 -7.97
N PRO A 22 -1.88 7.97 -6.79
CA PRO A 22 -1.02 9.04 -6.30
C PRO A 22 0.09 9.43 -7.26
N TYR A 23 0.75 8.45 -7.90
CA TYR A 23 1.81 8.72 -8.86
C TYR A 23 1.29 9.39 -10.13
N PHE A 24 0.07 9.07 -10.57
CA PHE A 24 -0.53 9.66 -11.77
C PHE A 24 -1.09 11.06 -11.51
N LEU A 25 -1.88 11.25 -10.44
CA LEU A 25 -2.53 12.53 -10.14
C LEU A 25 -1.60 13.56 -9.49
N PHE A 26 -0.56 13.12 -8.77
CA PHE A 26 0.35 14.00 -8.03
C PHE A 26 1.82 13.83 -8.43
N ALA A 27 2.06 13.48 -9.70
CA ALA A 27 3.40 13.24 -10.26
C ALA A 27 4.41 14.35 -9.92
N GLU A 28 3.98 15.61 -9.88
CA GLU A 28 4.82 16.77 -9.59
C GLU A 28 5.33 16.81 -8.13
N ARG A 29 4.57 16.24 -7.18
CA ARG A 29 4.93 16.24 -5.74
C ARG A 29 5.66 14.97 -5.32
N MET A 30 5.53 13.88 -6.07
CA MET A 30 6.13 12.58 -5.75
C MET A 30 7.66 12.63 -5.56
N PRO A 31 8.46 13.30 -6.41
CA PRO A 31 9.90 13.38 -6.22
C PRO A 31 10.31 13.99 -4.87
N GLY A 32 9.59 15.01 -4.41
CA GLY A 32 9.84 15.64 -3.10
C GLY A 32 9.48 14.72 -1.93
N ILE A 33 8.36 14.00 -2.03
CA ILE A 33 7.93 13.02 -1.02
C ILE A 33 8.93 11.87 -0.93
N LEU A 34 9.35 11.32 -2.07
CA LEU A 34 10.33 10.24 -2.14
C LEU A 34 11.70 10.66 -1.62
N SER A 35 12.16 11.88 -1.92
CA SER A 35 13.41 12.41 -1.36
C SER A 35 13.33 12.55 0.15
N THR A 36 12.20 13.02 0.68
CA THR A 36 11.97 13.13 2.12
C THR A 36 11.97 11.75 2.79
N LEU A 37 11.36 10.75 2.16
CA LEU A 37 11.37 9.35 2.63
C LEU A 37 12.78 8.76 2.60
N ALA A 38 13.55 9.00 1.54
CA ALA A 38 14.93 8.50 1.40
C ALA A 38 15.88 9.04 2.48
N GLN A 39 15.60 10.23 3.01
CA GLN A 39 16.38 10.85 4.09
C GLN A 39 15.97 10.35 5.49
N GLN A 40 14.88 9.59 5.63
CA GLN A 40 14.46 9.07 6.92
C GLN A 40 15.40 7.97 7.43
N SER A 41 15.56 7.90 8.76
CA SER A 41 16.30 6.81 9.38
C SER A 41 15.61 5.44 9.13
N PRO A 42 16.35 4.33 9.09
CA PRO A 42 15.78 2.99 8.93
C PRO A 42 14.69 2.65 9.97
N SER A 43 14.79 3.21 11.19
CA SER A 43 13.79 3.03 12.25
C SER A 43 12.45 3.70 11.89
N ASN A 44 12.48 4.90 11.30
CA ASN A 44 11.27 5.61 10.87
C ASN A 44 10.61 4.89 9.70
N LEU A 45 11.39 4.44 8.71
CA LEU A 45 10.89 3.67 7.58
C LEU A 45 10.23 2.36 8.03
N ARG A 46 10.82 1.66 9.02
CA ARG A 46 10.21 0.46 9.61
C ARG A 46 8.90 0.76 10.33
N ARG A 47 8.81 1.86 11.07
CA ARG A 47 7.55 2.28 11.71
C ARG A 47 6.48 2.60 10.68
N LEU A 48 6.84 3.31 9.60
CA LEU A 48 5.92 3.60 8.49
C LEU A 48 5.43 2.30 7.83
N GLY A 49 6.34 1.38 7.50
CA GLY A 49 5.98 0.07 6.95
C GLY A 49 5.09 -0.74 7.89
N PHE A 50 5.39 -0.73 9.20
CA PHE A 50 4.58 -1.41 10.21
C PHE A 50 3.17 -0.82 10.30
N THR A 51 3.03 0.51 10.26
CA THR A 51 1.69 1.13 10.22
C THR A 51 0.91 0.73 8.97
N GLY A 52 1.57 0.63 7.81
CA GLY A 52 0.96 0.12 6.58
C GLY A 52 0.50 -1.33 6.71
N LEU A 53 1.30 -2.20 7.33
CA LEU A 53 0.93 -3.59 7.59
C LEU A 53 -0.30 -3.68 8.51
N VAL A 54 -0.31 -2.93 9.62
CA VAL A 54 -1.43 -2.93 10.57
C VAL A 54 -2.71 -2.42 9.89
N LEU A 55 -2.62 -1.33 9.13
CA LEU A 55 -3.76 -0.80 8.37
C LEU A 55 -4.27 -1.80 7.33
N GLY A 56 -3.36 -2.47 6.60
CA GLY A 56 -3.73 -3.51 5.65
C GLY A 56 -4.50 -4.66 6.30
N VAL A 57 -4.05 -5.13 7.46
CA VAL A 57 -4.77 -6.15 8.24
C VAL A 57 -6.14 -5.65 8.69
N LEU A 58 -6.26 -4.41 9.15
CA LEU A 58 -7.54 -3.81 9.54
C LEU A 58 -8.52 -3.75 8.36
N VAL A 59 -8.07 -3.34 7.18
CA VAL A 59 -8.91 -3.29 5.97
C VAL A 59 -9.42 -4.69 5.60
N ILE A 60 -8.53 -5.71 5.64
CA ILE A 60 -8.92 -7.10 5.40
C ILE A 60 -9.95 -7.56 6.43
N PHE A 61 -9.72 -7.25 7.71
CA PHE A 61 -10.63 -7.62 8.79
C PHE A 61 -12.02 -6.99 8.62
N LEU A 62 -12.08 -5.69 8.28
CA LEU A 62 -13.35 -5.02 7.97
C LEU A 62 -14.03 -5.67 6.77
N GLY A 63 -13.29 -5.94 5.69
CA GLY A 63 -13.84 -6.59 4.49
C GLY A 63 -14.37 -8.00 4.71
N GLN A 64 -13.86 -8.73 5.72
CA GLN A 64 -14.37 -10.05 6.12
C GLN A 64 -15.57 -9.97 7.08
N SER A 65 -15.81 -8.81 7.69
CA SER A 65 -16.89 -8.60 8.66
C SER A 65 -18.20 -8.12 8.04
N PHE A 66 -18.21 -7.79 6.74
CA PHE A 66 -19.39 -7.44 5.95
C PHE A 66 -19.86 -8.63 5.10
#